data_AF-A0A846PFV4-F1
#
_entry.id   AF-A0A846PFV4-F1
#
_cell.length_a   1.000
_cell.length_b   1.000
_cell.length_c   1.000
_cell.angle_alpha   90.00
_cell.angle_beta   90.00
_cell.angle_gamma   90.00
#
_symmetry.space_group_name_H-M   'P 1'
#
loop_
_entity.id
_entity.type
_entity.pdbx_description
1 polymer ?
#
loop_
_entity_poly.entity_id
_entity_poly.type
_entity_poly.pdbx_seq_one_letter_code
_entity_poly.pdbx_strand_id
1 'polypeptide(L)'
;MKIIAADSSTAVLDQKFEPSMIVASAAVLVSPPYREPSESLAKPLFAPTERGHEVVVQEAKLCKALLEKRKADVIHLDMSLGGVPVEQLSPIQFSNIRVSSRARRHLIRILPKLRKIAGEITQRHGIEVLALGKESIPVRIAELTAGAYAVLYACEKALQSNQPILL
;
A
#
# COMPACT_ATOMS: atom_id res chain seq x y z
N MET A 1 -12.36 10.39 13.46
CA MET A 1 -12.28 9.26 12.53
C MET A 1 -10.87 8.69 12.59
N LYS A 2 -10.74 7.39 12.83
CA LYS A 2 -9.48 6.65 12.81
C LYS A 2 -9.35 5.92 11.48
N ILE A 3 -8.25 6.13 10.78
CA ILE A 3 -8.07 5.65 9.41
C ILE A 3 -6.86 4.75 9.38
N ILE A 4 -7.02 3.55 8.83
CA ILE A 4 -5.86 2.74 8.46
C ILE A 4 -5.56 2.98 6.98
N ALA A 5 -4.28 3.18 6.66
CA ALA A 5 -3.82 3.25 5.29
C ALA A 5 -2.51 2.49 5.14
N ALA A 6 -2.17 2.09 3.93
CA ALA A 6 -0.86 1.52 3.63
C ALA A 6 -0.35 2.05 2.31
N ASP A 7 0.98 2.08 2.21
CA ASP A 7 1.70 2.35 0.98
C ASP A 7 3.05 1.63 1.00
N SER A 8 3.68 1.55 -0.16
CA SER A 8 4.99 0.95 -0.35
C SER A 8 5.91 1.90 -1.08
N SER A 9 7.10 2.10 -0.52
CA SER A 9 7.99 3.16 -0.97
C SER A 9 9.45 2.72 -0.99
N THR A 10 10.25 3.57 -1.65
CA THR A 10 11.68 3.43 -1.89
C THR A 10 12.05 2.23 -2.74
N ALA A 11 13.00 2.41 -3.65
CA ALA A 11 13.50 1.33 -4.48
C ALA A 11 15.01 1.18 -4.33
N VAL A 12 15.52 -0.04 -4.37
CA VAL A 12 16.94 -0.27 -4.63
C VAL A 12 17.23 0.16 -6.06
N LEU A 13 18.25 0.99 -6.23
CA LEU A 13 18.68 1.49 -7.52
C LEU A 13 19.88 0.69 -8.04
N ASP A 14 19.97 0.55 -9.36
CA ASP A 14 21.18 0.06 -10.01
C ASP A 14 22.21 1.18 -10.19
N GLN A 15 23.34 0.86 -10.84
CA GLN A 15 24.42 1.84 -11.08
C GLN A 15 24.02 3.00 -12.01
N LYS A 16 22.89 2.90 -12.70
CA LYS A 16 22.32 3.95 -13.56
C LYS A 16 21.24 4.74 -12.85
N PHE A 17 21.05 4.52 -11.55
CA PHE A 17 19.94 5.08 -10.76
C PHE A 17 18.56 4.61 -11.23
N GLU A 18 18.48 3.45 -11.90
CA GLU A 18 17.21 2.85 -12.30
C GLU A 18 16.63 1.96 -11.18
N PRO A 19 15.32 2.08 -10.86
CA PRO A 19 14.73 1.36 -9.75
C PRO A 19 14.51 -0.13 -10.07
N SER A 20 15.12 -1.00 -9.27
CA SER A 20 15.11 -2.45 -9.45
C SER A 20 14.13 -3.18 -8.51
N MET A 21 14.08 -2.81 -7.23
CA MET A 21 13.26 -3.49 -6.21
C MET A 21 12.65 -2.52 -5.21
N ILE A 22 11.34 -2.59 -4.98
CA ILE A 22 10.65 -1.84 -3.92
C ILE A 22 11.05 -2.44 -2.56
N VAL A 23 11.49 -1.60 -1.63
CA VAL A 23 12.13 -2.04 -0.39
C VAL A 23 11.14 -2.37 0.71
N ALA A 24 10.17 -1.49 0.97
CA ALA A 24 9.33 -1.57 2.16
C ALA A 24 7.86 -1.29 1.86
N SER A 25 6.99 -1.87 2.68
CA SER A 25 5.57 -1.51 2.78
C SER A 25 5.24 -1.21 4.24
N ALA A 26 4.44 -0.18 4.48
CA ALA A 26 3.99 0.20 5.82
C ALA A 26 2.48 0.45 5.83
N ALA A 27 1.81 -0.08 6.85
CA ALA A 27 0.46 0.32 7.22
C ALA A 27 0.54 1.23 8.45
N VAL A 28 -0.33 2.23 8.49
CA VAL A 28 -0.41 3.23 9.56
C VAL A 28 -1.84 3.36 10.03
N LEU A 29 -2.01 3.58 11.33
CA LEU A 29 -3.25 4.05 11.93
C LEU A 29 -3.10 5.55 12.19
N VAL A 30 -3.95 6.35 11.57
CA VAL A 30 -3.92 7.81 11.68
C VAL A 30 -5.22 8.29 12.33
N SER A 31 -5.10 9.19 13.30
CA SER A 31 -6.21 9.83 14.00
C SER A 31 -6.04 11.36 13.91
N PRO A 32 -7.07 12.18 14.22
CA PRO A 32 -6.90 13.63 14.35
C PRO A 32 -5.67 13.96 15.22
N PRO A 33 -4.81 14.91 14.81
CA PRO A 33 -4.99 15.90 13.73
C PRO A 33 -4.51 15.44 12.33
N TYR A 34 -4.34 14.13 12.11
CA TYR A 34 -3.92 13.52 10.84
C TYR A 34 -2.55 13.98 10.33
N ARG A 35 -1.57 14.08 11.22
CA ARG A 35 -0.20 14.54 10.89
C ARG A 35 0.85 13.44 10.96
N GLU A 36 0.62 12.43 11.78
CA GLU A 36 1.58 11.35 12.05
C GLU A 36 0.84 10.04 12.34
N PRO A 37 1.51 8.88 12.20
CA PRO A 37 0.92 7.61 12.56
C PRO A 37 0.83 7.51 14.09
N SER A 38 -0.37 7.23 14.61
CA SER A 38 -0.54 6.83 16.01
C SER A 38 0.00 5.42 16.26
N GLU A 39 -0.05 4.56 15.23
CA GLU A 39 0.64 3.27 15.19
C GLU A 39 1.04 2.94 13.76
N SER A 40 2.06 2.10 13.61
CA SER A 40 2.51 1.61 12.32
C SER A 40 2.88 0.13 12.38
N LEU A 41 2.75 -0.54 11.24
CA LEU A 41 3.23 -1.89 11.00
C LEU A 41 3.94 -1.88 9.65
N ALA A 42 5.26 -2.11 9.65
CA ALA A 42 6.04 -2.18 8.43
C ALA A 42 6.58 -3.59 8.18
N LYS A 43 6.83 -3.91 6.91
CA LYS A 43 7.49 -5.15 6.49
C LYS A 43 8.49 -4.89 5.37
N PRO A 44 9.63 -5.59 5.36
CA PRO A 44 10.50 -5.63 4.19
C PRO A 44 9.78 -6.34 3.04
N LEU A 45 9.94 -5.81 1.84
CA LEU A 45 9.28 -6.31 0.63
C LEU A 45 10.29 -6.84 -0.38
N PHE A 46 11.30 -6.03 -0.72
CA PHE A 46 12.31 -6.31 -1.77
C PHE A 46 11.71 -6.96 -3.04
N ALA A 47 10.59 -6.40 -3.52
CA ALA A 47 9.88 -6.93 -4.68
C ALA A 47 10.34 -6.23 -5.97
N PRO A 48 10.56 -6.96 -7.08
CA PRO A 48 10.91 -6.35 -8.37
C PRO A 48 9.89 -5.29 -8.81
N THR A 49 10.37 -4.16 -9.32
CA THR A 49 9.51 -3.04 -9.76
C THR A 49 8.56 -3.43 -10.90
N GLU A 50 8.93 -4.41 -11.71
CA GLU A 50 8.05 -5.01 -12.75
C GLU A 50 6.73 -5.57 -12.18
N ARG A 51 6.76 -6.04 -10.93
CA ARG A 51 5.61 -6.56 -10.19
C ARG A 51 5.03 -5.53 -9.22
N GLY A 52 5.35 -4.25 -9.38
CA GLY A 52 4.88 -3.15 -8.53
C GLY A 52 3.35 -3.13 -8.37
N HIS A 53 2.60 -3.52 -9.40
CA HIS A 53 1.14 -3.61 -9.31
C HIS A 53 0.62 -4.66 -8.30
N GLU A 54 1.39 -5.69 -7.98
CA GLU A 54 1.00 -6.70 -6.98
C GLU A 54 1.22 -6.21 -5.54
N VAL A 55 1.96 -5.11 -5.37
CA VAL A 55 2.33 -4.54 -4.07
C VAL A 55 1.10 -4.00 -3.34
N VAL A 56 0.13 -3.46 -4.08
CA VAL A 56 -1.17 -3.02 -3.53
C VAL A 56 -1.92 -4.16 -2.80
N VAL A 57 -1.72 -5.42 -3.23
CA VAL A 57 -2.29 -6.57 -2.51
C VAL A 57 -1.59 -6.78 -1.17
N GLN A 58 -0.29 -6.49 -1.08
CA GLN A 58 0.44 -6.56 0.19
C GLN A 58 0.05 -5.42 1.12
N GLU A 59 -0.15 -4.21 0.61
CA GLU A 59 -0.70 -3.07 1.36
C GLU A 59 -2.05 -3.42 1.97
N ALA A 60 -2.98 -3.96 1.18
CA ALA A 60 -4.29 -4.38 1.67
C ALA A 60 -4.20 -5.45 2.78
N LYS A 61 -3.26 -6.41 2.65
CA LYS A 61 -2.99 -7.39 3.71
C LYS A 61 -2.41 -6.75 4.97
N LEU A 62 -1.54 -5.75 4.81
CA LEU A 62 -0.89 -5.06 5.91
C LEU A 62 -1.90 -4.19 6.68
N CYS A 63 -2.80 -3.51 5.97
CA CYS A 63 -3.95 -2.83 6.56
C CYS A 63 -4.80 -3.80 7.39
N LYS A 64 -5.13 -4.97 6.84
CA LYS A 64 -5.88 -6.02 7.56
C LYS A 64 -5.13 -6.46 8.83
N ALA A 65 -3.83 -6.72 8.74
CA ALA A 65 -3.01 -7.14 9.88
C ALA A 65 -2.92 -6.07 10.98
N LEU A 66 -2.92 -4.78 10.61
CA LEU A 66 -2.99 -3.68 11.59
C LEU A 66 -4.40 -3.58 12.20
N LEU A 67 -5.45 -3.76 11.40
CA LEU A 67 -6.85 -3.76 11.87
C LEU A 67 -7.14 -4.87 12.89
N GLU A 68 -6.53 -6.04 12.71
CA GLU A 68 -6.62 -7.15 13.67
C GLU A 68 -6.06 -6.78 15.07
N LYS A 69 -5.13 -5.81 15.12
CA LYS A 69 -4.53 -5.33 16.36
C LYS A 69 -5.22 -4.07 16.88
N ARG A 70 -5.82 -3.26 16.02
CA ARG A 70 -6.35 -1.92 16.32
C ARG A 70 -7.62 -1.62 15.57
N LYS A 71 -8.57 -0.98 16.24
CA LYS A 71 -9.82 -0.54 15.61
C LYS A 71 -9.59 0.70 14.75
N ALA A 72 -10.23 0.71 13.58
CA ALA A 72 -10.33 1.85 12.68
C ALA A 72 -11.77 1.99 12.18
N ASP A 73 -12.11 3.17 11.67
CA ASP A 73 -13.44 3.47 11.13
C ASP A 73 -13.50 3.18 9.61
N VAL A 74 -12.36 3.25 8.92
CA VAL A 74 -12.24 3.06 7.47
C VAL A 74 -10.80 2.71 7.09
N ILE A 75 -10.64 2.00 5.96
CA ILE A 75 -9.33 1.76 5.34
C ILE A 75 -9.21 2.52 4.03
N HIS A 76 -8.09 3.21 3.83
CA HIS A 76 -7.73 3.86 2.57
C HIS A 76 -6.63 3.05 1.88
N LEU A 77 -6.86 2.63 0.64
CA LEU A 77 -5.83 2.00 -0.21
C LEU A 77 -5.23 3.02 -1.18
N ASP A 78 -3.95 2.82 -1.54
CA ASP A 78 -3.25 3.63 -2.53
C ASP A 78 -3.68 3.32 -3.97
N MET A 79 -4.94 3.63 -4.27
CA MET A 79 -5.53 3.47 -5.59
C MET A 79 -6.37 4.69 -5.88
N SER A 80 -5.95 5.54 -6.82
CA SER A 80 -6.66 6.77 -7.15
C SER A 80 -7.90 6.49 -8.03
N LEU A 81 -8.95 5.94 -7.43
CA LEU A 81 -10.19 5.52 -8.12
C LEU A 81 -11.44 6.24 -7.57
N GLY A 82 -11.27 7.46 -7.05
CA GLY A 82 -12.39 8.32 -6.66
C GLY A 82 -13.08 7.92 -5.35
N GLY A 83 -12.42 7.14 -4.49
CA GLY A 83 -12.97 6.73 -3.20
C GLY A 83 -14.01 5.60 -3.29
N VAL A 84 -14.11 4.92 -4.44
CA VAL A 84 -15.05 3.80 -4.61
C VAL A 84 -14.67 2.66 -3.65
N PRO A 85 -15.65 2.04 -2.95
CA PRO A 85 -15.40 0.85 -2.15
C PRO A 85 -14.84 -0.28 -3.00
N VAL A 86 -13.75 -0.89 -2.54
CA VAL A 86 -13.01 -1.89 -3.32
C VAL A 86 -13.86 -3.11 -3.67
N GLU A 87 -14.81 -3.50 -2.82
CA GLU A 87 -15.74 -4.59 -3.11
C GLU A 87 -16.67 -4.32 -4.28
N GLN A 88 -16.99 -3.05 -4.54
CA GLN A 88 -17.87 -2.63 -5.62
C GLN A 88 -17.12 -2.49 -6.94
N LEU A 89 -15.79 -2.44 -6.92
CA LEU A 89 -14.98 -2.33 -8.12
C LEU A 89 -15.19 -3.53 -9.05
N SER A 90 -15.42 -3.23 -10.32
CA SER A 90 -15.62 -4.20 -11.39
C SER A 90 -14.81 -3.81 -12.64
N PRO A 91 -14.45 -4.78 -13.49
CA PRO A 91 -13.79 -4.48 -14.77
C PRO A 91 -14.57 -3.51 -15.65
N ILE A 92 -15.90 -3.53 -15.57
CA ILE A 92 -16.79 -2.64 -16.32
C ILE A 92 -16.60 -1.19 -15.84
N GLN A 93 -16.54 -0.93 -14.53
CA GLN A 93 -16.31 0.42 -14.04
C GLN A 93 -14.94 0.98 -14.49
N PHE A 94 -13.93 0.14 -14.69
CA PHE A 94 -12.63 0.58 -15.19
C PHE A 94 -12.65 1.10 -16.64
N SER A 95 -13.69 0.82 -17.44
CA SER A 95 -13.80 1.41 -18.79
C SER A 95 -13.92 2.93 -18.73
N ASN A 96 -14.55 3.45 -17.68
CA ASN A 96 -14.88 4.87 -17.51
C ASN A 96 -13.79 5.64 -16.74
N ILE A 97 -12.78 4.94 -16.22
CA ILE A 97 -11.67 5.56 -15.48
C ILE A 97 -10.55 5.93 -16.45
N ARG A 98 -10.04 7.15 -16.31
CA ARG A 98 -8.86 7.68 -17.03
C ARG A 98 -7.57 7.03 -16.51
N VAL A 99 -7.37 5.74 -16.81
CA VAL A 99 -6.13 4.99 -16.54
C VAL A 99 -5.53 4.47 -17.84
N SER A 100 -4.20 4.30 -17.86
CA SER A 100 -3.52 3.71 -19.02
C SER A 100 -3.98 2.27 -19.25
N SER A 101 -3.92 1.81 -20.50
CA SER A 101 -4.30 0.43 -20.86
C SER A 101 -3.47 -0.62 -20.11
N ARG A 102 -2.19 -0.32 -19.85
CA ARG A 102 -1.30 -1.13 -19.02
C ARG A 102 -1.78 -1.19 -17.57
N ALA A 103 -2.03 -0.05 -16.93
CA ALA A 103 -2.52 0.02 -15.55
C ALA A 103 -3.86 -0.73 -15.39
N ARG A 104 -4.78 -0.57 -16.36
CA ARG A 104 -6.06 -1.29 -16.38
C ARG A 104 -5.88 -2.81 -16.39
N ARG A 105 -4.99 -3.35 -17.23
CA ARG A 105 -4.71 -4.81 -17.26
C ARG A 105 -4.17 -5.31 -15.92
N HIS A 106 -3.25 -4.57 -15.32
CA HIS A 106 -2.70 -4.92 -14.01
C HIS A 106 -3.77 -4.90 -12.91
N LEU A 107 -4.62 -3.87 -12.88
CA LEU A 107 -5.73 -3.74 -11.94
C LEU A 107 -6.71 -4.92 -12.06
N ILE A 108 -7.13 -5.28 -13.27
CA ILE A 108 -8.03 -6.42 -13.51
C ILE A 108 -7.44 -7.72 -12.94
N ARG A 109 -6.12 -7.91 -13.03
CA ARG A 109 -5.42 -9.10 -12.52
C ARG A 109 -5.43 -9.21 -11.00
N ILE A 110 -5.25 -8.09 -10.29
CA ILE A 110 -5.17 -8.06 -8.83
C ILE A 110 -6.53 -7.91 -8.16
N LEU A 111 -7.54 -7.40 -8.88
CA LEU A 111 -8.86 -7.06 -8.35
C LEU A 111 -9.53 -8.22 -7.59
N PRO A 112 -9.53 -9.48 -8.06
CA PRO A 112 -10.15 -10.57 -7.30
C PRO A 112 -9.55 -10.77 -5.91
N LYS A 113 -8.23 -10.59 -5.76
CA LYS A 113 -7.54 -10.69 -4.47
C LYS A 113 -7.91 -9.51 -3.57
N LEU A 114 -7.94 -8.30 -4.13
CA LEU A 114 -8.33 -7.09 -3.39
C LEU A 114 -9.77 -7.16 -2.89
N ARG A 115 -10.72 -7.57 -3.75
CA ARG A 115 -12.13 -7.75 -3.39
C ARG A 115 -12.29 -8.80 -2.29
N LYS A 116 -11.56 -9.91 -2.37
CA LYS A 116 -11.56 -10.93 -1.30
C LYS A 116 -11.11 -10.35 0.04
N ILE A 117 -10.01 -9.60 0.06
CA ILE A 117 -9.49 -8.99 1.29
C ILE A 117 -10.48 -7.95 1.85
N ALA A 118 -11.01 -7.08 0.99
CA ALA A 118 -11.98 -6.06 1.38
C ALA A 118 -13.26 -6.69 1.94
N GLY A 119 -13.82 -7.71 1.26
CA GLY A 119 -14.99 -8.45 1.74
C GLY A 119 -14.78 -9.14 3.08
N GLU A 120 -13.60 -9.71 3.32
CA GLU A 120 -13.25 -10.27 4.63
C GLU A 120 -13.19 -9.20 5.72
N ILE A 121 -12.70 -7.99 5.42
CA ILE A 121 -12.66 -6.86 6.35
C ILE A 121 -14.08 -6.39 6.67
N THR A 122 -14.90 -6.14 5.65
CA THR A 122 -16.28 -5.66 5.83
C THR A 122 -17.11 -6.68 6.60
N GLN A 123 -17.01 -7.97 6.27
CA GLN A 123 -17.76 -9.02 6.95
C GLN A 123 -17.39 -9.14 8.44
N ARG A 124 -16.10 -9.01 8.79
CA ARG A 124 -15.62 -9.22 10.17
C ARG A 124 -15.68 -7.97 11.04
N HIS A 125 -15.46 -6.81 10.44
CA HIS A 125 -15.26 -5.54 11.16
C HIS A 125 -16.32 -4.50 10.85
N GLY A 126 -17.14 -4.69 9.80
CA GLY A 126 -18.19 -3.74 9.42
C GLY A 126 -17.67 -2.41 8.88
N ILE A 127 -16.43 -2.36 8.38
CA ILE A 127 -15.80 -1.13 7.85
C ILE A 127 -15.46 -1.27 6.37
N GLU A 128 -15.50 -0.16 5.66
CA GLU A 128 -15.21 -0.11 4.22
C GLU A 128 -13.70 0.02 3.92
N VAL A 129 -13.32 -0.51 2.76
CA VAL A 129 -12.00 -0.31 2.15
C VAL A 129 -12.17 0.55 0.91
N LEU A 130 -11.64 1.77 0.94
CA LEU A 130 -11.84 2.80 -0.10
C LEU A 130 -10.58 2.98 -0.96
N ALA A 131 -10.77 3.06 -2.27
CA ALA A 131 -9.71 3.38 -3.22
C ALA A 131 -9.56 4.90 -3.40
N LEU A 132 -8.82 5.54 -2.49
CA LEU A 132 -8.60 7.00 -2.49
C LEU A 132 -7.28 7.42 -3.13
N GLY A 133 -6.20 6.65 -2.92
CA GLY A 133 -4.89 7.01 -3.46
C GLY A 133 -4.35 8.33 -2.93
N LYS A 134 -3.82 9.15 -3.84
CA LYS A 134 -3.14 10.43 -3.57
C LYS A 134 -3.97 11.48 -2.82
N GLU A 135 -5.31 11.37 -2.84
CA GLU A 135 -6.20 12.31 -2.14
C GLU A 135 -6.28 12.01 -0.63
N SER A 136 -5.68 10.90 -0.17
CA SER A 136 -5.68 10.47 1.23
C SER A 136 -4.40 10.90 1.94
N ILE A 137 -4.52 11.85 2.89
CA ILE A 137 -3.42 12.21 3.80
C ILE A 137 -2.86 10.98 4.56
N PRO A 138 -3.69 10.05 5.09
CA PRO A 138 -3.19 8.81 5.69
C PRO A 138 -2.34 7.94 4.74
N VAL A 139 -2.65 7.88 3.44
CA VAL A 139 -1.83 7.16 2.47
C VAL A 139 -0.47 7.83 2.33
N ARG A 140 -0.42 9.16 2.25
CA ARG A 140 0.86 9.90 2.24
C ARG A 140 1.67 9.71 3.53
N ILE A 141 1.01 9.62 4.68
CA ILE A 141 1.68 9.28 5.95
C ILE A 141 2.24 7.86 5.90
N ALA A 142 1.51 6.92 5.30
CA ALA A 142 1.97 5.55 5.09
C ALA A 142 3.21 5.52 4.17
N GLU A 143 3.23 6.32 3.10
CA GLU A 143 4.37 6.45 2.16
C GLU A 143 5.64 6.91 2.87
N LEU A 144 5.53 8.01 3.63
CA LEU A 144 6.66 8.56 4.39
C LEU A 144 7.15 7.57 5.45
N THR A 145 6.22 6.86 6.10
CA THR A 145 6.54 5.80 7.06
C THR A 145 7.26 4.64 6.37
N ALA A 146 6.78 4.20 5.20
CA ALA A 146 7.43 3.16 4.41
C ALA A 146 8.84 3.57 3.99
N GLY A 147 9.03 4.83 3.56
CA GLY A 147 10.35 5.38 3.24
C GLY A 147 11.31 5.38 4.44
N ALA A 148 10.85 5.74 5.63
CA ALA A 148 11.67 5.68 6.84
C ALA A 148 12.09 4.23 7.18
N TYR A 149 11.16 3.28 7.10
CA TYR A 149 11.48 1.85 7.31
C TYR A 149 12.36 1.28 6.20
N ALA A 150 12.25 1.77 4.97
CA ALA A 150 13.08 1.32 3.86
C ALA A 150 14.57 1.59 4.12
N VAL A 151 14.91 2.74 4.72
CA VAL A 151 16.29 3.01 5.14
C VAL A 151 16.78 1.94 6.12
N LEU A 152 15.98 1.61 7.14
CA LEU A 152 16.35 0.59 8.13
C LEU A 152 16.55 -0.79 7.49
N TYR A 153 15.60 -1.22 6.64
CA TYR A 153 15.68 -2.52 5.98
C TYR A 153 16.81 -2.59 4.95
N ALA A 154 17.13 -1.48 4.28
CA ALA A 154 18.27 -1.42 3.38
C ALA A 154 19.59 -1.51 4.16
N CYS A 155 19.73 -0.82 5.30
CA CYS A 155 20.88 -0.97 6.17
C CYS A 155 21.05 -2.44 6.63
N GLU A 156 19.96 -3.08 7.07
CA GLU A 156 19.99 -4.49 7.47
C GLU A 156 20.44 -5.39 6.32
N LYS A 157 19.89 -5.20 5.12
CA LYS A 157 20.25 -6.00 3.94
C LYS A 157 21.69 -5.75 3.49
N ALA A 158 22.19 -4.51 3.57
CA ALA A 158 23.57 -4.17 3.23
C ALA A 158 24.57 -4.85 4.16
N LEU A 159 24.25 -4.92 5.47
CA LEU A 159 25.05 -5.66 6.45
C LEU A 159 25.06 -7.17 6.17
N GLN A 160 23.91 -7.74 5.80
CA GLN A 160 23.80 -9.17 5.47
C GLN A 160 24.52 -9.55 4.18
N SER A 161 24.48 -8.68 3.15
CA SER A 161 25.14 -8.94 1.86
C SER A 161 26.60 -8.51 1.82
N ASN A 162 27.06 -7.74 2.81
CA ASN A 162 28.36 -7.04 2.81
C ASN A 162 28.58 -6.23 1.53
N GLN A 163 27.52 -5.61 1.02
CA GLN A 163 27.53 -4.79 -0.20
C GLN A 163 26.75 -3.49 0.03
N PRO A 164 27.19 -2.37 -0.57
CA PRO A 164 26.43 -1.14 -0.53
C PRO A 164 25.09 -1.33 -1.25
N ILE A 165 24.03 -0.74 -0.68
CA ILE A 165 22.71 -0.67 -1.30
C ILE A 165 22.44 0.80 -1.63
N LEU A 166 22.22 1.06 -2.91
CA LEU A 166 21.78 2.37 -3.38
C LEU A 166 20.25 2.42 -3.34
N LEU A 167 19.70 3.50 -2.80
CA LEU A 167 18.26 3.78 -2.69
C LEU A 167 17.89 5.03 -3.48
#